data_AF-A0A920W5V7-F1
#
_entry.id   AF-A0A920W5V7-F1
#
_cell.length_a   1.000
_cell.length_b   1.000
_cell.length_c   1.000
_cell.angle_alpha   90.00
_cell.angle_beta   90.00
_cell.angle_gamma   90.00
#
_symmetry.space_group_name_H-M   'P 1'
#
loop_
_entity.id
_entity.type
_entity.pdbx_description
1 polymer ?
#
loop_
_entity_poly.entity_id
_entity_poly.type
_entity_poly.pdbx_seq_one_letter_code
_entity_poly.pdbx_strand_id
1 'polypeptide(L)'
;MVQRASRSKSGLRDSWDRFFGRAPRRARKTKNINDWRRVVRGRVCVAGVVLGIWTVGIEARLIYLQVVDHERLIDRANQQKDRTQTLVPKRGEIVDRNGQVLAYSVDADTIYAVPNQIENPTDVAKALCGALDACSDTEQLKLTNFLEQRETLLTSSDLRL
;
A
#
# COMPACT_ATOMS: atom_id res chain seq x y z
N MET A 1 -78.77 -19.06 -70.97
CA MET A 1 -77.33 -18.95 -70.67
C MET A 1 -77.14 -18.60 -69.19
N VAL A 2 -76.63 -19.56 -68.43
CA VAL A 2 -75.91 -19.48 -67.13
C VAL A 2 -76.61 -18.84 -65.92
N GLN A 3 -77.18 -19.70 -65.07
CA GLN A 3 -77.54 -19.47 -63.67
C GLN A 3 -76.27 -19.48 -62.80
N ARG A 4 -76.06 -18.43 -61.99
CA ARG A 4 -74.90 -18.27 -61.08
C ARG A 4 -75.25 -18.88 -59.71
N ALA A 5 -74.65 -20.04 -59.40
CA ALA A 5 -74.77 -20.66 -58.09
C ALA A 5 -73.76 -20.03 -57.11
N SER A 6 -74.23 -19.19 -56.19
CA SER A 6 -73.46 -18.77 -55.01
C SER A 6 -73.80 -19.71 -53.85
N ARG A 7 -72.98 -20.75 -53.68
CA ARG A 7 -73.14 -21.78 -52.65
C ARG A 7 -72.46 -21.29 -51.35
N SER A 8 -73.25 -20.84 -50.39
CA SER A 8 -72.77 -20.45 -49.06
C SER A 8 -72.21 -21.66 -48.31
N LYS A 9 -70.88 -21.71 -48.15
CA LYS A 9 -70.17 -22.66 -47.28
C LYS A 9 -69.85 -21.98 -45.94
N SER A 10 -70.88 -21.69 -45.12
CA SER A 10 -70.67 -21.16 -43.76
C SER A 10 -70.93 -22.17 -42.65
N GLY A 11 -71.67 -23.27 -42.89
CA GLY A 11 -72.09 -24.16 -41.79
C GLY A 11 -71.05 -25.12 -41.20
N LEU A 12 -69.87 -25.26 -41.81
CA LEU A 12 -68.86 -26.28 -41.39
C LEU A 12 -67.63 -25.70 -40.70
N ARG A 13 -67.42 -24.37 -40.74
CA ARG A 13 -66.27 -23.72 -40.07
C ARG A 13 -66.59 -23.36 -38.61
N ASP A 14 -67.83 -23.02 -38.31
CA ASP A 14 -68.24 -22.51 -36.99
C ASP A 14 -68.33 -23.60 -35.89
N SER A 15 -68.37 -24.88 -36.27
CA SER A 15 -68.41 -26.00 -35.32
C SER A 15 -67.03 -26.29 -34.70
N TRP A 16 -65.96 -26.12 -35.48
CA TRP A 16 -64.59 -26.40 -35.04
C TRP A 16 -64.07 -25.38 -34.02
N ASP A 17 -64.51 -24.12 -34.10
CA ASP A 17 -64.11 -23.05 -33.17
C ASP A 17 -64.70 -23.22 -31.76
N ARG A 18 -65.79 -23.98 -31.60
CA ARG A 18 -66.37 -24.28 -30.27
C ARG A 18 -65.65 -25.41 -29.54
N PHE A 19 -65.12 -26.39 -30.25
CA PHE A 19 -64.35 -27.49 -29.65
C PHE A 19 -62.86 -27.17 -29.46
N PHE A 20 -62.27 -26.36 -30.35
CA PHE A 20 -60.86 -25.94 -30.28
C PHE A 20 -60.69 -24.45 -29.97
N GLY A 21 -61.71 -23.81 -29.41
CA GLY A 21 -61.70 -22.40 -29.05
C GLY A 21 -60.45 -22.05 -28.26
N ARG A 22 -59.59 -21.22 -28.86
CA ARG A 22 -58.39 -20.72 -28.18
C ARG A 22 -58.84 -20.04 -26.88
N ALA A 23 -58.38 -20.54 -25.74
CA ALA A 23 -58.60 -19.89 -24.46
C ALA A 23 -58.27 -18.39 -24.59
N PRO A 24 -59.07 -17.48 -24.02
CA PRO A 24 -58.77 -16.06 -24.08
C PRO A 24 -57.37 -15.87 -23.51
N ARG A 25 -56.44 -15.37 -24.34
CA ARG A 25 -55.10 -15.01 -23.89
C ARG A 25 -55.29 -13.96 -22.81
N ARG A 26 -55.14 -14.35 -21.53
CA ARG A 26 -55.16 -13.41 -20.40
C ARG A 26 -54.22 -12.26 -20.76
N ALA A 27 -54.73 -11.04 -20.76
CA ALA A 27 -53.94 -9.85 -21.02
C ALA A 27 -52.77 -9.84 -20.03
N ARG A 28 -51.56 -10.14 -20.52
CA ARG A 28 -50.34 -10.10 -19.72
C ARG A 28 -50.14 -8.64 -19.32
N LYS A 29 -50.39 -8.31 -18.05
CA LYS A 29 -50.04 -6.99 -17.51
C LYS A 29 -48.57 -6.74 -17.81
N THR A 30 -48.30 -5.79 -18.71
CA THR A 30 -46.95 -5.34 -19.00
C THR A 30 -46.49 -4.53 -17.80
N LYS A 31 -45.47 -5.03 -17.10
CA LYS A 31 -44.88 -4.33 -15.95
C LYS A 31 -44.35 -2.98 -16.44
N ASN A 32 -44.67 -1.89 -15.74
CA ASN A 32 -44.26 -0.56 -16.17
C ASN A 32 -42.73 -0.48 -16.21
N ILE A 33 -42.17 0.09 -17.28
CA ILE A 33 -40.72 0.24 -17.45
C ILE A 33 -40.11 1.07 -16.31
N ASN A 34 -40.89 1.85 -15.59
CA ASN A 34 -40.40 2.64 -14.44
C ASN A 34 -40.24 1.83 -13.15
N ASP A 35 -40.80 0.61 -13.08
CA ASP A 35 -40.74 -0.23 -11.88
C ASP A 35 -39.32 -0.73 -11.58
N TRP A 36 -38.51 -0.99 -12.62
CA TRP A 36 -37.13 -1.43 -12.42
C TRP A 36 -36.25 -0.30 -11.86
N ARG A 37 -36.46 0.94 -12.31
CA ARG A 37 -35.74 2.12 -11.81
C ARG A 37 -36.04 2.37 -10.33
N ARG A 38 -37.31 2.24 -9.92
CA ARG A 38 -37.72 2.43 -8.52
C ARG A 38 -37.08 1.38 -7.60
N VAL A 39 -37.05 0.12 -8.02
CA VAL A 39 -36.42 -0.96 -7.24
C VAL A 39 -34.90 -0.79 -7.16
N VAL A 40 -34.24 -0.46 -8.28
CA VAL A 40 -32.79 -0.21 -8.31
C VAL A 40 -32.43 1.01 -7.46
N ARG A 41 -33.15 2.14 -7.59
CA ARG A 41 -32.90 3.35 -6.80
C ARG A 41 -33.09 3.11 -5.30
N GLY A 42 -34.11 2.36 -4.91
CA GLY A 42 -34.30 1.97 -3.50
C GLY A 42 -33.12 1.15 -2.96
N ARG A 43 -32.65 0.15 -3.71
CA ARG A 43 -31.50 -0.67 -3.33
C ARG A 43 -30.21 0.15 -3.23
N VAL A 44 -29.98 1.05 -4.17
CA VAL A 44 -28.80 1.94 -4.17
C VAL A 44 -28.85 2.91 -2.98
N CYS A 45 -30.02 3.49 -2.67
CA CYS A 45 -30.17 4.33 -1.49
C CYS A 45 -29.90 3.55 -0.19
N VAL A 46 -30.43 2.33 -0.06
CA VAL A 46 -30.17 1.49 1.13
C VAL A 46 -28.68 1.16 1.23
N ALA A 47 -28.04 0.75 0.13
CA ALA A 47 -26.59 0.49 0.13
C ALA A 47 -25.78 1.74 0.50
N GLY A 48 -26.15 2.91 -0.03
CA GLY A 48 -25.51 4.18 0.31
C GLY A 48 -25.67 4.56 1.78
N VAL A 49 -26.85 4.36 2.37
CA VAL A 49 -27.08 4.60 3.80
C VAL A 49 -26.26 3.64 4.66
N VAL A 50 -26.21 2.36 4.31
CA VAL A 50 -25.41 1.36 5.03
C VAL A 50 -23.93 1.72 4.99
N LEU A 51 -23.41 2.08 3.82
CA LEU A 51 -22.03 2.54 3.68
C LEU A 51 -21.78 3.83 4.45
N GLY A 52 -22.72 4.78 4.42
CA GLY A 52 -22.62 6.03 5.19
C GLY A 52 -22.53 5.77 6.69
N ILE A 53 -23.39 4.90 7.23
CA ILE A 53 -23.33 4.51 8.65
C ILE A 53 -22.00 3.83 8.97
N TRP A 54 -21.50 2.97 8.08
CA TRP A 54 -20.22 2.30 8.26
C TRP A 54 -19.04 3.29 8.29
N THR A 55 -19.01 4.25 7.36
CA THR A 55 -18.00 5.31 7.33
C THR A 55 -18.05 6.17 8.60
N VAL A 56 -19.23 6.60 9.04
CA VAL A 56 -19.38 7.37 10.28
C VAL A 56 -18.89 6.58 11.50
N GLY A 57 -19.13 5.27 11.53
CA GLY A 57 -18.60 4.40 12.58
C GLY A 57 -17.06 4.36 12.63
N ILE A 58 -16.42 4.32 11.46
CA ILE A 58 -14.95 4.37 11.35
C ILE A 58 -14.41 5.74 11.79
N GLU A 59 -15.03 6.83 11.33
CA GLU A 59 -14.64 8.20 11.71
C GLU A 59 -14.78 8.42 13.22
N ALA A 60 -15.89 7.98 13.82
CA ALA A 60 -16.08 8.05 15.27
C ALA A 60 -14.99 7.28 16.04
N ARG A 61 -14.62 6.08 15.56
CA ARG A 61 -13.53 5.29 16.15
C ARG A 61 -12.18 5.99 16.01
N LEU A 62 -11.93 6.64 14.88
CA LEU A 62 -10.71 7.42 14.65
C LEU A 62 -10.65 8.61 15.62
N ILE A 63 -11.73 9.37 15.74
CA ILE A 63 -11.84 10.51 16.68
C ILE A 63 -11.61 10.03 18.12
N TYR A 64 -12.20 8.89 18.51
CA TYR A 64 -11.97 8.31 19.84
C TYR A 64 -10.49 8.04 20.10
N LEU A 65 -9.79 7.40 19.16
CA LEU A 65 -8.35 7.12 19.28
C LEU A 65 -7.50 8.39 19.32
N GLN A 66 -7.89 9.40 18.54
CA GLN A 66 -7.15 10.66 18.42
C GLN A 66 -7.41 11.65 19.54
N VAL A 67 -8.58 11.60 20.21
CA VAL A 67 -8.98 12.57 21.26
C VAL A 67 -8.89 11.96 22.65
N VAL A 68 -9.43 10.75 22.84
CA VAL A 68 -9.46 10.10 24.16
C VAL A 68 -8.14 9.41 24.46
N ASP A 69 -7.54 8.77 23.47
CA ASP A 69 -6.30 7.98 23.62
C ASP A 69 -5.04 8.74 23.18
N HIS A 70 -5.20 10.04 22.92
CA HIS A 70 -4.15 10.93 22.40
C HIS A 70 -2.91 10.95 23.28
N GLU A 71 -3.11 11.23 24.59
CA GLU A 71 -2.02 11.38 25.55
C GLU A 71 -1.21 10.09 25.66
N ARG A 72 -1.89 8.94 25.72
CA ARG A 72 -1.24 7.63 25.77
C ARG A 72 -0.43 7.31 24.50
N LEU A 73 -0.90 7.74 23.33
CA LEU A 73 -0.19 7.54 22.07
C LEU A 73 1.01 8.49 21.93
N ILE A 74 0.88 9.73 22.38
CA ILE A 74 1.98 10.70 22.43
C ILE A 74 3.04 10.22 23.41
N ASP A 75 2.68 9.77 24.60
CA ASP A 75 3.64 9.28 25.59
C ASP A 75 4.46 8.11 25.06
N ARG A 76 3.82 7.18 24.33
CA ARG A 76 4.52 6.08 23.65
C ARG A 76 5.43 6.58 22.54
N ALA A 77 4.98 7.56 21.75
CA ALA A 77 5.80 8.14 20.69
C ALA A 77 7.00 8.91 21.27
N ASN A 78 6.81 9.63 22.37
CA ASN A 78 7.87 10.32 23.09
C ASN A 78 8.86 9.32 23.67
N GLN A 79 8.41 8.24 24.33
CA GLN A 79 9.32 7.18 24.79
C GLN A 79 10.11 6.50 23.66
N GLN A 80 9.56 6.42 22.45
CA GLN A 80 10.28 5.89 21.29
C GLN A 80 11.28 6.90 20.69
N LYS A 81 10.96 8.19 20.74
CA LYS A 81 11.81 9.28 20.24
C LYS A 81 12.90 9.68 21.23
N ASP A 82 12.59 9.64 22.51
CA ASP A 82 13.51 9.83 23.63
C ASP A 82 14.33 8.55 23.79
N ARG A 83 15.13 8.25 22.76
CA ARG A 83 16.29 7.40 22.96
C ARG A 83 17.24 8.20 23.82
N THR A 84 17.19 7.96 25.13
CA THR A 84 18.13 8.49 26.10
C THR A 84 19.53 8.05 25.68
N GLN A 85 20.20 8.88 24.90
CA GLN A 85 21.61 8.74 24.62
C GLN A 85 22.31 9.18 25.91
N THR A 86 22.65 8.20 26.74
CA THR A 86 23.50 8.45 27.90
C THR A 86 24.85 8.91 27.38
N LEU A 87 25.11 10.22 27.45
CA LEU A 87 26.41 10.78 27.14
C LEU A 87 27.40 10.19 28.15
N VAL A 88 28.28 9.31 27.68
CA VAL A 88 29.34 8.76 28.52
C VAL A 88 30.25 9.92 28.90
N PRO A 89 30.46 10.21 30.19
CA PRO A 89 31.34 11.29 30.59
C PRO A 89 32.76 10.99 30.14
N LYS A 90 33.48 12.03 29.70
CA LYS A 90 34.90 11.90 29.33
C LYS A 90 35.70 11.36 30.50
N ARG A 91 36.61 10.43 30.22
CA ARG A 91 37.51 9.86 31.24
C ARG A 91 38.48 10.94 31.72
N GLY A 92 38.74 10.97 33.03
CA GLY A 92 39.75 11.86 33.61
C GLY A 92 41.15 11.57 33.07
N GLU A 93 41.97 12.62 33.00
CA GLU A 93 43.37 12.52 32.58
C GLU A 93 44.20 11.81 33.65
N ILE A 94 45.09 10.90 33.25
CA ILE A 94 46.07 10.28 34.15
C ILE A 94 47.30 11.18 34.16
N VAL A 95 47.64 11.71 35.33
CA VAL A 95 48.82 12.54 35.57
C VAL A 95 49.85 11.82 36.44
N ASP A 96 51.13 12.04 36.16
CA ASP A 96 52.23 11.61 37.04
C ASP A 96 52.33 12.53 38.28
N ARG A 97 53.16 12.18 39.26
CA ARG A 97 53.46 12.96 40.48
C ARG A 97 53.95 14.38 40.20
N ASN A 98 54.53 14.60 39.02
CA ASN A 98 55.01 15.90 38.55
C ASN A 98 53.95 16.69 37.74
N GLY A 99 52.72 16.18 37.64
CA GLY A 99 51.63 16.82 36.91
C GLY A 99 51.68 16.67 35.39
N GLN A 100 52.57 15.83 34.85
CA GLN A 100 52.61 15.54 33.41
C GLN A 100 51.51 14.54 33.02
N VAL A 101 50.76 14.86 31.98
CA VAL A 101 49.69 14.01 31.45
C VAL A 101 50.30 12.81 30.71
N LEU A 102 49.96 11.61 31.15
CA LEU A 102 50.40 10.35 30.54
C LEU A 102 49.35 9.76 29.60
N ALA A 103 48.07 9.99 29.88
CA ALA A 103 46.96 9.53 29.03
C ALA A 103 45.73 10.41 29.22
N TYR A 104 45.08 10.77 28.12
CA TYR A 104 43.83 11.52 28.07
C TYR A 104 42.92 10.95 26.98
N SER A 105 41.62 11.19 27.11
CA SER A 105 40.64 10.76 26.11
C SER A 105 40.39 11.87 25.09
N VAL A 106 40.49 11.53 23.81
CA VAL A 106 40.13 12.39 22.68
C VAL A 106 38.83 11.92 22.06
N ASP A 107 38.02 12.86 21.61
CA ASP A 107 36.87 12.55 20.76
C ASP A 107 37.40 12.17 19.39
N ALA A 108 36.93 11.04 18.85
CA ALA A 108 37.34 10.53 17.55
C ALA A 108 36.10 10.40 16.66
N ASP A 109 36.09 11.16 15.56
CA ASP A 109 35.06 11.00 14.53
C ASP A 109 35.36 9.75 13.71
N THR A 110 34.41 8.83 13.68
CA THR A 110 34.54 7.59 12.89
C THR A 110 33.63 7.68 11.67
N ILE A 111 34.21 7.54 10.49
CA ILE A 111 33.48 7.45 9.23
C ILE A 111 33.31 5.96 8.89
N TYR A 112 32.08 5.54 8.60
CA TYR A 112 31.79 4.18 8.11
C TYR A 112 31.12 4.23 6.74
N ALA A 113 31.41 3.24 5.91
CA ALA A 113 30.84 3.10 4.57
C ALA A 113 30.05 1.79 4.49
N VAL A 114 28.88 1.84 3.86
CA VAL A 114 28.07 0.65 3.55
C VAL A 114 28.20 0.36 2.06
N PRO A 115 28.91 -0.70 1.64
CA PRO A 115 29.22 -0.95 0.23
C PRO A 115 27.99 -1.02 -0.68
N ASN A 116 26.87 -1.56 -0.20
CA ASN A 116 25.64 -1.72 -0.99
C ASN A 116 24.94 -0.40 -1.34
N GLN A 117 25.29 0.71 -0.69
CA GLN A 117 24.69 2.02 -0.97
C GLN A 117 25.59 2.88 -1.87
N ILE A 118 26.69 2.31 -2.37
CA ILE A 118 27.69 3.00 -3.17
C ILE A 118 27.56 2.57 -4.62
N GLU A 119 27.08 3.47 -5.48
CA GLU A 119 26.90 3.19 -6.91
C GLU A 119 28.24 3.10 -7.67
N ASN A 120 29.22 3.94 -7.30
CA ASN A 120 30.51 4.01 -7.97
C ASN A 120 31.66 3.89 -6.96
N PRO A 121 32.20 2.67 -6.72
CA PRO A 121 33.21 2.43 -5.69
C PRO A 121 34.54 3.16 -5.98
N THR A 122 34.90 3.33 -7.24
CA THR A 122 36.15 3.98 -7.65
C THR A 122 36.13 5.49 -7.39
N ASP A 123 35.01 6.15 -7.63
CA ASP A 123 34.87 7.59 -7.40
C ASP A 123 34.75 7.91 -5.91
N VAL A 124 34.03 7.07 -5.16
CA VAL A 124 33.93 7.20 -3.70
C VAL A 124 35.27 6.93 -3.03
N ALA A 125 36.04 5.94 -3.49
CA ALA A 125 37.38 5.69 -2.98
C ALA A 125 38.32 6.89 -3.23
N LYS A 126 38.28 7.49 -4.43
CA LYS A 126 39.05 8.71 -4.74
C LYS A 126 38.65 9.91 -3.88
N ALA A 127 37.35 10.14 -3.74
CA ALA A 127 36.83 11.25 -2.93
C ALA A 127 37.18 11.08 -1.44
N LEU A 128 37.05 9.87 -0.90
CA LEU A 128 37.42 9.56 0.48
C LEU A 128 38.93 9.75 0.71
N CYS A 129 39.74 9.29 -0.24
CA CYS A 129 41.18 9.41 -0.19
C CYS A 129 41.68 10.86 -0.33
N GLY A 130 40.98 11.70 -1.09
CA GLY A 130 41.23 13.14 -1.14
C GLY A 130 40.83 13.86 0.15
N ALA A 131 39.79 13.40 0.85
CA ALA A 131 39.34 14.02 2.09
C ALA A 131 40.18 13.62 3.32
N LEU A 132 40.78 12.43 3.33
CA LEU A 132 41.54 11.91 4.46
C LEU A 132 43.04 12.22 4.40
N ASP A 133 43.53 12.83 3.32
CA ASP A 133 44.94 13.23 3.08
C ASP A 133 45.99 12.11 3.33
N ALA A 134 45.54 10.85 3.40
CA ALA A 134 46.27 9.71 3.92
C ALA A 134 46.19 8.47 3.02
N CYS A 135 45.86 8.64 1.73
CA CYS A 135 45.82 7.52 0.79
C CYS A 135 46.97 7.58 -0.22
N SER A 136 47.92 6.65 -0.08
CA SER A 136 48.80 6.27 -1.18
C SER A 136 48.03 5.60 -2.32
N ASP A 137 48.57 5.60 -3.55
CA ASP A 137 47.96 4.90 -4.70
C ASP A 137 47.71 3.41 -4.39
N THR A 138 48.54 2.80 -3.55
CA THR A 138 48.39 1.40 -3.15
C THR A 138 47.20 1.17 -2.22
N GLU A 139 46.83 2.17 -1.41
CA GLU A 139 45.69 2.09 -0.49
C GLU A 139 44.38 2.35 -1.21
N GLN A 140 44.39 3.24 -2.22
CA GLN A 140 43.25 3.45 -3.12
C GLN A 140 42.87 2.15 -3.83
N LEU A 141 43.86 1.47 -4.43
CA LEU A 141 43.64 0.20 -5.13
C LEU A 141 43.14 -0.92 -4.20
N LYS A 142 43.62 -0.95 -2.95
CA LYS A 142 43.10 -1.92 -1.96
C LYS A 142 41.65 -1.61 -1.64
N LEU A 143 41.30 -0.34 -1.40
CA LEU A 143 39.95 0.06 -1.04
C LEU A 143 38.95 -0.23 -2.16
N THR A 144 39.28 0.10 -3.41
CA THR A 144 38.42 -0.21 -4.56
C THR A 144 38.18 -1.71 -4.70
N ASN A 145 39.25 -2.52 -4.63
CA ASN A 145 39.15 -3.98 -4.67
C ASN A 145 38.31 -4.53 -3.51
N PHE A 146 38.43 -3.96 -2.31
CA PHE A 146 37.64 -4.37 -1.14
C PHE A 146 36.14 -4.06 -1.31
N LEU A 147 35.80 -2.90 -1.87
CA LEU A 147 34.41 -2.51 -2.12
C LEU A 147 33.77 -3.41 -3.19
N GLU A 148 34.46 -3.68 -4.29
CA GLU A 148 34.00 -4.56 -5.38
C GLU A 148 33.83 -6.02 -4.93
N GLN A 149 34.79 -6.57 -4.16
CA GLN A 149 34.68 -7.95 -3.65
C GLN A 149 33.49 -8.14 -2.70
N ARG A 150 33.16 -7.15 -1.87
CA ARG A 150 32.03 -7.26 -0.93
C ARG A 150 30.68 -7.19 -1.63
N GLU A 151 30.55 -6.41 -2.70
CA GLU A 151 29.34 -6.34 -3.52
C GLU A 151 29.00 -7.68 -4.18
N THR A 152 30.01 -8.36 -4.74
CA THR A 152 29.83 -9.68 -5.39
C THR A 152 29.42 -10.77 -4.40
N LEU A 153 29.98 -10.77 -3.19
CA LEU A 153 29.63 -11.73 -2.15
C LEU A 153 28.20 -11.55 -1.66
N LEU A 154 27.72 -10.31 -1.52
CA LEU A 154 26.35 -10.02 -1.11
C LEU A 154 25.34 -10.40 -2.21
N THR A 155 25.64 -10.08 -3.47
CA THR A 155 24.82 -10.49 -4.62
C THR A 155 24.65 -12.01 -4.73
N SER A 156 25.71 -12.77 -4.43
CA SER A 156 25.64 -14.25 -4.39
C SER A 156 24.85 -14.81 -3.20
N SER A 157 24.73 -14.03 -2.12
CA SER A 157 23.99 -14.44 -0.91
C SER A 157 22.49 -14.17 -1.03
N ASP A 158 22.09 -13.10 -1.72
CA ASP A 158 20.69 -12.80 -2.03
C ASP A 158 20.09 -13.78 -3.05
N LEU A 159 20.90 -14.39 -3.92
CA LEU A 159 20.51 -15.44 -4.87
C LEU A 159 20.28 -16.83 -4.22
N ARG A 160 20.34 -16.94 -2.89
CA ARG A 160 20.11 -18.17 -2.12
C ARG A 160 18.82 -18.16 -1.28
N LEU A 161 17.92 -17.20 -1.47
CA LEU A 161 16.59 -17.17 -0.84
C LEU A 161 15.47 -17.36 -1.89
#